data_AF-A0AAV8WMY7-F1
#
_entry.id   AF-A0AAV8WMY7-F1
#
_cell.length_a   1.000
_cell.length_b   1.000
_cell.length_c   1.000
_cell.angle_alpha   90.00
_cell.angle_beta   90.00
_cell.angle_gamma   90.00
#
_symmetry.space_group_name_H-M   'P 1'
#
loop_
_entity.id
_entity.type
_entity.pdbx_description
1 polymer ?
#
loop_
_entity_poly.entity_id
_entity_poly.type
_entity_poly.pdbx_seq_one_letter_code
_entity_poly.pdbx_strand_id
1 'polypeptide(L)'
;MYGDVLKISNGNAENKAVWVDGGIHAREWISPATVTYIINQFVSNFESEPKYIQNIDWYIAPLLNPDGYEYTHTIDRLWRKNRARSGQCAGTDLNRNFG
;
A
#
# COMPACT_ATOMS: atom_id res chain seq x y z
N MET A 1 12.43 0.19 -7.47
CA MET A 1 12.21 0.38 -6.01
C MET A 1 11.25 -0.72 -5.60
N TYR A 2 11.63 -1.66 -4.72
CA TYR A 2 10.70 -2.69 -4.24
C TYR A 2 9.68 -2.00 -3.33
N GLY A 3 8.38 -2.29 -3.51
CA GLY A 3 7.37 -1.83 -2.57
C GLY A 3 7.52 -2.63 -1.29
N ASP A 4 7.93 -1.97 -0.21
CA ASP A 4 8.11 -2.64 1.08
C ASP A 4 6.75 -2.94 1.72
N VAL A 5 6.60 -4.17 2.22
CA VAL A 5 5.42 -4.65 2.94
C VAL A 5 5.74 -4.73 4.42
N LEU A 6 4.90 -4.10 5.25
CA LEU A 6 5.00 -4.20 6.70
C LEU A 6 4.10 -5.33 7.22
N LYS A 7 4.65 -6.19 8.08
CA LYS A 7 3.88 -7.16 8.86
C LYS A 7 3.75 -6.69 10.30
N ILE A 8 2.52 -6.58 10.82
CA ILE A 8 2.21 -6.33 12.24
C ILE A 8 1.47 -7.55 12.78
N SER A 9 2.03 -8.19 13.83
CA SER A 9 1.57 -9.48 14.33
C SER A 9 2.01 -9.71 15.79
N ASN A 10 1.24 -10.49 16.54
CA ASN A 10 1.63 -10.98 17.86
C ASN A 10 2.51 -12.25 17.81
N GLY A 11 2.89 -12.73 16.62
CA GLY A 11 3.77 -13.89 16.43
C GLY A 11 3.09 -15.26 16.49
N ASN A 12 1.78 -15.34 16.74
CA ASN A 12 1.06 -16.61 16.72
C ASN A 12 0.88 -17.13 15.28
N ALA A 13 1.42 -18.32 15.00
CA ALA A 13 1.35 -18.95 13.69
C ALA A 13 -0.07 -19.33 13.23
N GLU A 14 -1.03 -19.41 14.15
CA GLU A 14 -2.43 -19.76 13.86
C GLU A 14 -3.29 -18.55 13.44
N ASN A 15 -2.73 -17.34 13.46
CA ASN A 15 -3.47 -16.12 13.10
C ASN A 15 -3.91 -16.16 11.63
N LYS A 16 -5.09 -15.59 11.36
CA LYS A 16 -5.52 -15.29 9.99
C LYS A 16 -4.88 -13.98 9.52
N ALA A 17 -4.65 -13.88 8.21
CA ALA A 17 -4.03 -12.71 7.62
C ALA A 17 -5.06 -11.75 7.02
N VAL A 18 -4.81 -10.46 7.15
CA VAL A 18 -5.51 -9.40 6.43
C VAL A 18 -4.49 -8.59 5.65
N TRP A 19 -4.80 -8.34 4.37
CA TRP A 19 -4.00 -7.51 3.48
C TRP A 19 -4.64 -6.12 3.32
N VAL A 20 -3.83 -5.07 3.46
CA VAL A 20 -4.23 -3.68 3.24
C VAL A 20 -3.18 -3.02 2.34
N ASP A 21 -3.62 -2.43 1.24
CA ASP A 21 -2.74 -1.66 0.36
C ASP A 21 -3.23 -0.25 0.06
N GLY A 22 -2.29 0.59 -0.33
CA GLY A 22 -2.53 1.96 -0.76
C GLY A 22 -1.79 2.33 -2.02
N GLY A 23 -2.30 3.37 -2.70
CA GLY A 23 -1.58 4.03 -3.79
C GLY A 23 -1.36 3.17 -5.04
N ILE A 24 -2.25 2.23 -5.35
CA ILE A 24 -2.21 1.49 -6.63
C ILE A 24 -2.37 2.43 -7.84
N HIS A 25 -3.20 3.47 -7.71
CA HIS A 25 -3.25 4.58 -8.64
C HIS A 25 -2.46 5.77 -8.09
N ALA A 26 -1.50 6.24 -8.87
CA ALA A 26 -0.52 7.22 -8.43
C ALA A 26 -1.13 8.54 -7.92
N ARG A 27 -2.15 9.08 -8.59
CA ARG A 27 -2.77 10.37 -8.23
C ARG A 27 -3.62 10.37 -6.97
N GLU A 28 -3.97 9.21 -6.42
CA GLU A 28 -4.91 9.05 -5.30
C GLU A 28 -4.19 9.24 -3.96
N TRP A 29 -3.55 10.41 -3.76
CA TRP A 29 -2.61 10.69 -2.65
C TRP A 29 -3.18 10.49 -1.25
N ILE A 30 -4.50 10.57 -1.06
CA ILE A 30 -5.10 10.28 0.24
C ILE A 30 -4.92 8.81 0.65
N SER A 31 -4.87 7.89 -0.30
CA SER A 31 -4.71 6.46 -0.05
C SER A 31 -3.39 6.14 0.68
N PRO A 32 -2.19 6.47 0.16
CA PRO A 32 -0.93 6.21 0.87
C PRO A 32 -0.84 6.97 2.20
N ALA A 33 -1.42 8.17 2.30
CA ALA A 33 -1.47 8.91 3.56
C ALA A 33 -2.32 8.19 4.63
N THR A 34 -3.52 7.72 4.26
CA THR A 34 -4.41 6.97 5.15
C THR A 34 -3.81 5.63 5.56
N VAL A 35 -3.20 4.88 4.63
CA VAL A 35 -2.59 3.59 4.98
C VAL A 35 -1.38 3.79 5.89
N THR A 36 -0.58 4.83 5.68
CA THR A 36 0.50 5.20 6.61
C THR A 36 -0.04 5.59 7.99
N TYR A 37 -1.18 6.30 8.04
CA TYR A 37 -1.84 6.61 9.31
C TYR A 37 -2.34 5.37 10.04
N ILE A 38 -2.90 4.38 9.33
CA ILE A 38 -3.31 3.08 9.90
C ILE A 38 -2.10 2.36 10.51
N ILE A 39 -0.96 2.33 9.80
CA ILE A 39 0.30 1.79 10.34
C ILE A 39 0.65 2.49 11.65
N ASN A 40 0.59 3.84 11.68
CA ASN A 40 0.89 4.61 12.88
C ASN A 40 -0.05 4.28 14.05
N GLN A 41 -1.35 4.08 13.80
CA GLN A 41 -2.31 3.69 14.83
C GLN A 41 -1.97 2.33 15.43
N PHE A 42 -1.66 1.33 14.59
CA PHE A 42 -1.27 0.02 15.07
C PHE A 42 0.03 0.08 15.87
N VAL A 43 1.12 0.62 15.31
CA VAL A 43 2.42 0.58 16.01
C VAL A 43 2.42 1.37 17.32
N SER A 44 1.56 2.38 17.45
CA SER A 44 1.44 3.19 18.67
C SER A 44 0.58 2.52 19.75
N ASN A 45 -0.40 1.69 19.36
CA ASN A 45 -1.46 1.23 20.27
C ASN A 45 -1.70 -0.28 20.25
N PHE A 46 -0.89 -1.08 19.53
CA PHE A 46 -1.17 -2.51 19.27
C PHE A 46 -1.48 -3.32 20.53
N GLU A 47 -0.73 -3.11 21.61
CA GLU A 47 -0.91 -3.83 22.88
C GLU A 47 -2.24 -3.48 23.58
N SER A 48 -2.79 -2.31 23.29
CA SER A 48 -4.07 -1.81 23.81
C SER A 48 -5.28 -2.21 22.95
N GLU A 49 -5.05 -2.76 21.75
CA GLU A 49 -6.14 -3.18 20.86
C GLU A 49 -6.88 -4.42 21.42
N PRO A 50 -8.16 -4.62 21.06
CA PRO A 50 -8.87 -5.85 21.43
C PRO A 50 -8.17 -7.11 20.91
N LYS A 51 -8.29 -8.22 21.64
CA LYS A 51 -7.62 -9.49 21.26
C LYS A 51 -7.99 -9.99 19.85
N TYR A 52 -9.19 -9.71 19.37
CA TYR A 52 -9.59 -10.10 18.01
C TYR A 52 -8.83 -9.32 16.91
N ILE A 53 -8.30 -8.12 17.21
CA ILE A 53 -7.41 -7.36 16.33
C ILE A 53 -5.96 -7.84 16.46
N GLN A 54 -5.51 -8.10 17.69
CA GLN A 54 -4.16 -8.60 17.97
C GLN A 54 -3.92 -10.02 17.39
N ASN A 55 -4.97 -10.82 17.26
CA ASN A 55 -4.94 -12.19 16.72
C ASN A 55 -5.10 -12.23 15.18
N ILE A 56 -4.77 -11.14 14.50
CA ILE A 56 -4.70 -11.02 13.05
C ILE A 56 -3.27 -10.66 12.66
N ASP A 57 -2.76 -11.31 11.61
CA ASP A 57 -1.53 -10.90 10.96
C ASP A 57 -1.85 -9.84 9.90
N TRP A 58 -1.50 -8.59 10.18
CA TRP A 58 -1.74 -7.46 9.27
C TRP A 58 -0.56 -7.30 8.32
N TYR A 59 -0.80 -7.46 7.02
CA TYR A 59 0.16 -7.18 5.96
C TYR A 59 -0.25 -5.88 5.27
N ILE A 60 0.62 -4.87 5.33
CA ILE A 60 0.30 -3.52 4.89
C ILE A 60 1.33 -3.05 3.87
N ALA A 61 0.86 -2.68 2.67
CA ALA A 61 1.67 -2.09 1.61
C ALA A 61 1.21 -0.64 1.35
N PRO A 62 1.83 0.38 1.97
CA PRO A 62 1.32 1.75 1.92
C PRO A 62 1.36 2.37 0.52
N LEU A 63 2.23 1.88 -0.37
CA LEU A 63 2.39 2.42 -1.71
C LEU A 63 2.74 1.34 -2.74
N LEU A 64 1.75 0.89 -3.51
CA LEU A 64 1.94 -0.13 -4.56
C LEU A 64 2.53 0.42 -5.87
N ASN A 65 2.42 1.72 -6.13
CA ASN A 65 2.89 2.34 -7.37
C ASN A 65 3.89 3.48 -7.08
N PRO A 66 5.10 3.17 -6.57
CA PRO A 66 6.07 4.19 -6.18
C PRO A 66 6.51 5.06 -7.37
N ASP A 67 6.83 4.45 -8.52
CA ASP A 67 7.27 5.20 -9.71
C ASP A 67 6.17 6.15 -10.23
N GLY A 68 4.92 5.68 -10.23
CA GLY A 68 3.79 6.50 -10.63
C GLY A 68 3.55 7.64 -9.64
N TYR A 69 3.63 7.36 -8.34
CA TYR A 69 3.47 8.36 -7.30
C TYR A 69 4.54 9.45 -7.38
N GLU A 70 5.81 9.10 -7.53
CA GLU A 70 6.90 10.06 -7.79
C GLU A 70 6.60 10.94 -9.02
N TYR A 71 6.12 10.35 -10.11
CA TYR A 71 5.77 11.08 -11.32
C TYR A 71 4.64 12.11 -11.09
N THR A 72 3.73 11.86 -10.15
CA THR A 72 2.70 12.84 -9.78
C THR A 72 3.21 14.02 -8.96
N HIS A 73 4.36 13.88 -8.29
CA HIS A 73 5.01 14.96 -7.56
C HIS A 73 5.94 15.80 -8.45
N THR A 74 6.43 15.22 -9.55
CA THR A 74 7.51 15.81 -10.35
C THR A 74 7.08 16.27 -11.74
N ILE A 75 6.11 15.60 -12.39
CA ILE A 75 5.79 15.81 -13.81
C ILE A 75 4.29 16.01 -14.06
N ASP A 76 3.43 15.06 -13.67
CA ASP A 76 1.99 15.11 -13.95
C ASP A 76 1.16 14.64 -12.75
N ARG A 77 0.58 15.61 -12.03
CA ARG A 77 -0.25 15.37 -10.84
C ARG A 77 -1.41 14.42 -11.07
N LEU A 78 -1.96 14.34 -12.29
CA LEU A 78 -3.12 13.51 -12.61
C LEU A 78 -2.75 12.13 -13.18
N TRP A 79 -1.46 11.79 -13.21
CA TRP A 79 -0.99 10.47 -13.63
C TRP A 79 -1.55 9.35 -12.75
N ARG A 80 -1.98 8.25 -13.38
CA ARG A 80 -2.68 7.14 -12.72
C ARG A 80 -1.91 5.82 -12.74
N LYS A 81 -1.26 5.52 -13.87
CA LYS A 81 -0.70 4.20 -14.23
C LYS A 81 0.65 3.95 -13.56
N ASN A 82 1.24 2.76 -13.75
CA ASN A 82 2.66 2.57 -13.46
C ASN A 82 3.54 3.34 -14.48
N ARG A 83 4.87 3.18 -14.39
CA ARG A 83 5.85 3.84 -15.29
C ARG A 83 6.57 2.90 -16.26
N ALA A 84 6.10 1.66 -16.39
CA ALA A 84 6.64 0.73 -17.38
C ALA A 84 6.49 1.30 -18.80
N ARG A 85 7.49 1.14 -19.67
CA ARG A 85 7.40 1.57 -21.07
C ARG A 85 6.61 0.56 -21.89
N SER A 86 5.67 1.03 -22.72
CA SER A 86 4.91 0.21 -23.66
C SER A 86 4.81 0.91 -25.02
N GLY A 87 5.82 0.65 -25.86
CA GLY A 87 5.96 1.36 -27.14
C GLY A 87 6.11 2.87 -26.94
N GLN A 88 5.27 3.64 -27.63
CA GLN A 88 5.25 5.11 -27.52
C GLN A 88 4.51 5.63 -26.28
N CYS A 89 3.72 4.77 -25.61
CA CYS A 89 2.98 5.14 -24.41
C CYS A 89 3.68 4.60 -23.15
N ALA A 90 3.56 5.32 -22.05
CA ALA A 90 4.02 4.84 -20.75
C ALA A 90 2.83 4.35 -19.92
N GLY A 91 3.05 3.26 -19.19
CA GLY A 91 2.22 2.79 -18.09
C GLY A 91 1.07 1.88 -18.47
N THR A 92 0.79 0.94 -17.56
CA THR A 92 -0.42 0.09 -17.50
C THR A 92 -1.23 0.48 -16.28
N ASP A 93 -2.56 0.42 -16.37
CA ASP A 93 -3.42 0.53 -15.18
C ASP A 93 -3.25 -0.73 -14.34
N LEU A 94 -2.63 -0.57 -13.16
CA LEU A 94 -2.30 -1.69 -12.27
C LEU A 94 -3.56 -2.41 -11.78
N ASN A 95 -4.70 -1.71 -11.61
CA ASN A 95 -5.96 -2.32 -11.19
C ASN A 95 -6.76 -2.93 -12.36
N ARG A 96 -6.12 -3.10 -13.51
CA ARG A 96 -6.63 -3.85 -14.67
C ARG A 96 -5.62 -4.90 -15.16
N ASN A 97 -4.66 -5.24 -14.31
CA ASN A 97 -3.53 -6.11 -14.64
C ASN A 97 -3.43 -7.34 -13.71
N PHE A 98 -4.54 -7.71 -13.09
CA PHE A 98 -4.70 -8.97 -12.34
C PHE A 98 -5.30 -10.03 -13.28
N GLY A 99 -4.96 -11.30 -13.05
CA GLY A 99 -5.39 -12.46 -13.86
C GLY A 99 -6.21 -13.46 -13.05
#